data_AF-A0A1Q7BPP3-F1
#
_entry.id   AF-A0A1Q7BPP3-F1
#
_cell.length_a   1.000
_cell.length_b   1.000
_cell.length_c   1.000
_cell.angle_alpha   90.00
_cell.angle_beta   90.00
_cell.angle_gamma   90.00
#
_symmetry.space_group_name_H-M   'P 1'
#
loop_
_entity.id
_entity.type
_entity.pdbx_description
1 polymer ?
#
loop_
_entity_poly.entity_id
_entity_poly.type
_entity_poly.pdbx_seq_one_letter_code
_entity_poly.pdbx_strand_id
1 'polypeptide(L)'
;MATIDVDLSALREFTKALRDELNLSLYPQLHRIVDSLDPGYEPFHAKDGFLELQAAHGTYHDCRVRTVQILFAFAQATEALAAAAEQVAQQYGASDAQALTSFTSRVGG
;
A
#
# COMPACT_ATOMS: atom_id res chain seq x y z
N MET A 1 -30.53 -22.61 2.56
CA MET A 1 -29.08 -22.70 2.73
C MET A 1 -28.52 -21.51 1.98
N ALA A 2 -28.07 -20.46 2.68
CA ALA A 2 -27.54 -19.27 2.03
C ALA A 2 -26.12 -19.59 1.54
N THR A 3 -25.97 -19.89 0.26
CA THR A 3 -24.66 -19.89 -0.39
C THR A 3 -24.14 -18.47 -0.31
N ILE A 4 -22.99 -18.29 0.33
CA ILE A 4 -22.25 -17.04 0.29
C ILE A 4 -21.76 -16.94 -1.15
N ASP A 5 -22.56 -16.35 -2.02
CA ASP A 5 -22.16 -15.95 -3.36
C ASP A 5 -21.22 -14.75 -3.17
N VAL A 6 -19.99 -15.05 -2.74
CA VAL A 6 -18.93 -14.04 -2.71
C VAL A 6 -18.69 -13.71 -4.17
N ASP A 7 -19.01 -12.50 -4.59
CA ASP A 7 -18.63 -12.01 -5.90
C ASP A 7 -17.09 -11.87 -5.96
N LEU A 8 -16.44 -13.00 -6.23
CA LEU A 8 -15.00 -13.13 -6.37
C LEU A 8 -14.47 -12.25 -7.50
N SER A 9 -15.32 -11.92 -8.48
CA SER A 9 -14.97 -11.02 -9.58
C SER A 9 -14.85 -9.60 -9.05
N ALA A 10 -15.86 -9.11 -8.31
CA ALA A 10 -15.81 -7.80 -7.67
C ALA A 10 -14.63 -7.65 -6.70
N LEU A 11 -14.31 -8.69 -5.92
CA LEU A 11 -13.18 -8.65 -4.98
C LEU A 11 -11.82 -8.60 -5.70
N ARG A 12 -11.69 -9.30 -6.83
CA ARG A 12 -10.49 -9.25 -7.67
C ARG A 12 -10.35 -7.90 -8.37
N GLU A 13 -11.45 -7.35 -8.89
CA GLU A 13 -11.48 -6.02 -9.50
C GLU A 13 -11.10 -4.93 -8.50
N PHE A 14 -11.64 -5.00 -7.28
CA PHE A 14 -11.28 -4.10 -6.18
C PHE A 14 -9.78 -4.18 -5.83
N THR A 15 -9.25 -5.40 -5.69
CA THR A 15 -7.82 -5.63 -5.41
C THR A 15 -6.94 -5.05 -6.51
N LYS A 16 -7.33 -5.25 -7.78
CA LYS A 16 -6.63 -4.70 -8.94
C LYS A 16 -6.67 -3.18 -8.92
N ALA A 17 -7.84 -2.57 -8.69
CA ALA A 17 -7.99 -1.13 -8.63
C ALA A 17 -7.10 -0.51 -7.53
N LEU A 18 -7.03 -1.12 -6.35
CA LEU A 18 -6.13 -0.67 -5.28
C LEU A 18 -4.65 -0.73 -5.69
N ARG A 19 -4.23 -1.82 -6.34
CA ARG A 19 -2.84 -1.96 -6.82
C ARG A 19 -2.51 -0.98 -7.94
N ASP A 20 -3.44 -0.76 -8.86
CA ASP A 20 -3.26 0.18 -9.96
C ASP A 20 -3.16 1.62 -9.41
N GLU A 21 -4.00 2.00 -8.43
CA GLU A 21 -3.90 3.32 -7.77
C GLU A 21 -2.56 3.49 -7.05
N LEU A 22 -2.11 2.45 -6.33
CA LEU A 22 -0.80 2.48 -5.66
C LEU A 22 0.34 2.70 -6.65
N ASN A 23 0.40 1.90 -7.71
CA ASN A 23 1.53 1.85 -8.62
C ASN A 23 1.54 2.98 -9.64
N LEU A 24 0.37 3.38 -10.14
CA LEU A 24 0.25 4.37 -11.21
C LEU A 24 0.11 5.79 -10.69
N SER A 25 -0.35 5.97 -9.44
CA SER A 25 -0.67 7.28 -8.86
C SER A 25 0.10 7.53 -7.57
N LEU A 26 -0.16 6.77 -6.51
CA LEU A 26 0.36 7.10 -5.17
C LEU A 26 1.89 7.04 -5.08
N TYR A 27 2.52 5.92 -5.43
CA TYR A 27 3.99 5.79 -5.36
C TYR A 27 4.71 6.85 -6.21
N PRO A 28 4.34 7.09 -7.48
CA PRO A 28 4.93 8.17 -8.28
C PRO A 28 4.76 9.58 -7.67
N GLN A 29 3.64 9.85 -7.00
CA GLN A 29 3.42 11.14 -6.33
C GLN A 29 4.27 11.24 -5.05
N LEU A 30 4.36 10.17 -4.27
CA LEU A 30 5.20 10.13 -3.08
C LEU A 30 6.67 10.36 -3.42
N HIS A 31 7.19 9.70 -4.45
CA HIS A 31 8.56 9.95 -4.92
C HIS A 31 8.78 11.41 -5.31
N ARG A 32 7.87 12.02 -6.08
CA ARG A 32 7.95 13.45 -6.43
C ARG A 32 7.95 14.36 -5.19
N ILE A 33 7.14 14.04 -4.18
CA ILE A 33 7.11 14.80 -2.92
C ILE A 33 8.45 14.66 -2.19
N VAL A 34 8.98 13.45 -2.07
CA VAL A 34 10.30 13.22 -1.43
C VAL A 34 11.40 13.98 -2.16
N ASP A 35 11.45 13.89 -3.48
CA ASP A 35 12.43 14.61 -4.31
C ASP A 35 12.30 16.13 -4.14
N SER A 36 11.08 16.64 -3.96
CA SER A 36 10.84 18.07 -3.71
C SER A 36 11.25 18.54 -2.31
N LEU A 37 11.19 17.64 -1.31
CA LEU A 37 11.55 17.93 0.08
C LEU A 37 13.07 17.94 0.28
N ASP A 38 13.81 17.30 -0.62
CA ASP A 38 15.27 17.26 -0.59
C ASP A 38 15.86 17.43 -2.01
N PRO A 39 15.92 18.66 -2.53
CA PRO A 39 16.47 18.92 -3.86
C PRO A 39 18.00 18.75 -3.95
N GLY A 40 18.65 18.16 -2.93
CA GLY A 40 20.10 17.95 -2.88
C GLY A 40 20.90 19.19 -2.50
N TYR A 41 20.23 20.28 -2.11
CA TYR A 41 20.84 21.47 -1.55
C TYR A 41 20.42 21.57 -0.08
N GLU A 42 21.38 21.64 0.85
CA GLU A 42 21.03 21.89 2.25
C GLU A 42 20.15 23.16 2.33
N PRO A 43 18.97 23.09 2.98
CA PRO A 43 18.04 24.21 3.02
C PRO A 43 18.64 25.45 3.68
N PHE A 44 19.73 25.27 4.40
CA PHE A 44 20.52 26.34 4.97
C PHE A 44 21.99 26.17 4.54
N HIS A 45 22.63 27.24 4.10
CA HIS A 45 24.08 27.23 3.93
C HIS A 45 24.74 26.97 5.28
N ALA A 46 25.64 25.99 5.36
CA ALA A 46 26.46 25.74 6.53
C ALA A 46 27.14 27.06 6.98
N LYS A 47 26.67 27.62 8.09
CA LYS A 47 27.37 28.69 8.81
C LYS A 47 27.88 28.09 10.11
N ASP A 48 29.14 27.68 10.08
CA ASP A 48 29.85 27.19 11.26
C ASP A 48 29.70 28.20 12.41
N GLY A 49 29.29 27.70 13.59
CA GLY A 49 29.25 28.48 14.83
C GLY A 49 27.90 29.13 15.21
N PHE A 50 26.83 29.02 14.40
CA PHE A 50 25.50 29.50 14.80
C PHE A 50 24.63 28.34 15.32
N LEU A 51 24.53 28.20 16.65
CA LEU A 51 23.86 27.08 17.32
C LEU A 51 22.37 26.97 16.94
N GLU A 52 21.70 28.09 16.77
CA GLU A 52 20.28 28.15 16.40
C GLU A 52 20.06 27.66 14.97
N LEU A 53 21.03 27.86 14.07
CA LEU A 53 20.96 27.36 12.69
C LEU A 53 21.15 25.84 12.66
N GLN A 54 22.06 25.31 13.49
CA GLN A 54 22.23 23.86 13.64
C GLN A 54 20.98 23.20 14.25
N ALA A 55 20.37 23.82 15.26
CA ALA A 55 19.11 23.34 15.84
C ALA A 55 17.94 23.39 14.84
N ALA A 56 17.85 24.43 14.02
CA ALA A 56 16.89 24.53 12.93
C ALA A 56 17.13 23.45 11.85
N HIS A 57 18.40 23.14 11.53
CA HIS A 57 18.78 22.05 10.64
C HIS A 57 18.28 20.69 11.14
N GLY A 58 18.54 20.37 12.41
CA GLY A 58 18.09 19.13 13.04
C GLY A 58 16.57 19.02 13.04
N THR A 59 15.87 20.10 13.43
CA THR A 59 14.41 20.13 13.46
C THR A 59 13.80 19.94 12.07
N TYR A 60 14.37 20.60 11.04
CA TYR A 60 13.94 20.43 9.66
C TYR A 60 14.14 18.98 9.19
N HIS A 61 15.32 18.41 9.45
CA HIS A 61 15.63 17.03 9.09
C HIS A 61 14.65 16.04 9.73
N ASP A 62 14.40 16.17 11.04
CA ASP A 62 13.48 15.30 11.78
C ASP A 62 12.04 15.41 11.25
N CYS A 63 11.57 16.63 10.98
CA CYS A 63 10.26 16.88 10.41
C CYS A 63 10.13 16.25 9.01
N ARG A 64 11.17 16.39 8.17
CA ARG A 64 11.22 15.80 6.84
C ARG A 64 11.16 14.28 6.91
N VAL A 65 12.03 13.65 7.72
CA VAL A 65 12.07 12.20 7.89
C VAL A 65 10.70 11.67 8.35
N ARG A 66 10.10 12.33 9.34
CA ARG A 66 8.78 11.94 9.86
C ARG A 66 7.68 12.07 8.81
N THR A 67 7.72 13.13 7.99
CA THR A 67 6.77 13.33 6.89
C THR A 67 6.87 12.21 5.87
N VAL A 68 8.09 11.86 5.44
CA VAL A 68 8.33 10.74 4.50
C VAL A 68 7.83 9.42 5.08
N GLN A 69 8.14 9.14 6.35
CA GLN A 69 7.69 7.91 7.01
C GLN A 69 6.16 7.78 7.04
N ILE A 70 5.43 8.84 7.38
CA ILE A 70 3.96 8.83 7.43
C ILE A 70 3.38 8.56 6.04
N LEU A 71 3.91 9.23 5.02
CA LEU A 71 3.44 9.08 3.64
C LEU A 71 3.62 7.65 3.11
N PHE A 72 4.80 7.04 3.34
CA PHE A 72 5.05 5.67 2.92
C PHE A 72 4.28 4.64 3.76
N ALA A 73 4.03 4.91 5.04
CA ALA A 73 3.21 4.02 5.87
C ALA A 73 1.77 3.91 5.34
N PHE A 74 1.20 5.01 4.81
CA PHE A 74 -0.12 4.99 4.18
C PHE A 74 -0.15 4.11 2.92
N ALA A 75 0.87 4.21 2.07
CA ALA A 75 1.00 3.35 0.89
C ALA A 75 1.11 1.87 1.27
N GLN A 76 1.96 1.54 2.25
CA GLN A 76 2.12 0.18 2.77
C GLN A 76 0.84 -0.38 3.38
N ALA A 77 0.08 0.42 4.13
CA ALA A 77 -1.21 0.00 4.68
C ALA A 77 -2.23 -0.31 3.58
N THR A 78 -2.26 0.49 2.52
CA THR A 78 -3.12 0.26 1.36
C THR A 78 -2.71 -1.01 0.60
N GLU A 79 -1.41 -1.28 0.49
CA GLU A 79 -0.89 -2.52 -0.11
C GLU A 79 -1.28 -3.75 0.72
N ALA A 80 -1.19 -3.66 2.05
CA ALA A 80 -1.62 -4.71 2.95
C ALA A 80 -3.12 -5.02 2.83
N LEU A 81 -3.97 -4.00 2.64
CA LEU A 81 -5.40 -4.18 2.38
C LEU A 81 -5.65 -4.92 1.07
N ALA A 82 -4.94 -4.55 0.00
CA ALA A 82 -5.04 -5.24 -1.29
C ALA A 82 -4.59 -6.71 -1.17
N ALA A 83 -3.49 -6.98 -0.47
CA ALA A 83 -3.00 -8.34 -0.22
C ALA A 83 -4.01 -9.18 0.58
N ALA A 84 -4.64 -8.61 1.62
CA ALA A 84 -5.65 -9.28 2.41
C ALA A 84 -6.91 -9.60 1.57
N ALA A 85 -7.37 -8.65 0.74
CA ALA A 85 -8.50 -8.87 -0.18
C ALA A 85 -8.20 -10.01 -1.18
N GLU A 86 -6.98 -10.09 -1.69
CA GLU A 86 -6.57 -11.18 -2.58
C GLU A 86 -6.55 -12.54 -1.88
N GLN A 87 -6.04 -12.60 -0.65
CA GLN A 87 -6.03 -13.84 0.14
C GLN A 87 -7.45 -14.35 0.39
N VAL A 88 -8.39 -13.45 0.70
CA VAL A 88 -9.81 -13.80 0.86
C VAL A 88 -10.36 -14.36 -0.46
N ALA A 89 -10.11 -13.70 -1.59
CA ALA A 89 -10.57 -14.19 -2.90
C ALA A 89 -10.01 -15.58 -3.26
N GLN A 90 -8.74 -15.84 -2.91
CA GLN A 90 -8.10 -17.14 -3.15
C GLN A 90 -8.71 -18.25 -2.28
N GLN A 91 -8.94 -17.99 -0.99
CA GLN A 91 -9.50 -18.97 -0.07
C GLN A 91 -10.94 -19.37 -0.43
N TYR A 92 -11.77 -18.40 -0.81
CA TYR A 92 -13.13 -18.67 -1.25
C TYR A 92 -13.16 -19.40 -2.60
N GLY A 93 -12.36 -18.98 -3.59
CA GLY A 93 -12.28 -19.67 -4.88
C GLY A 93 -11.79 -21.12 -4.77
N ALA A 94 -10.84 -21.40 -3.87
CA ALA A 94 -10.39 -22.77 -3.60
C ALA A 94 -11.49 -23.63 -2.93
N SER A 95 -12.28 -23.03 -2.04
CA SER A 95 -13.39 -23.71 -1.37
C SER A 95 -14.51 -24.07 -2.36
N ASP A 96 -14.85 -23.16 -3.29
CA ASP A 96 -15.84 -23.42 -4.34
C ASP A 96 -15.38 -24.53 -5.30
N ALA A 97 -14.10 -24.54 -5.69
CA ALA A 97 -13.54 -25.59 -6.53
C ALA A 97 -13.61 -26.99 -5.86
N GLN A 98 -13.36 -27.05 -4.54
CA GLN A 98 -13.48 -28.29 -3.76
C GLN A 98 -14.94 -28.75 -3.62
N ALA A 99 -15.87 -27.82 -3.40
CA ALA A 99 -17.31 -28.11 -3.36
C ALA A 99 -17.82 -28.65 -4.70
N LEU A 100 -17.41 -28.07 -5.82
CA LEU A 100 -17.78 -28.53 -7.16
C LEU A 100 -17.23 -29.95 -7.45
N THR A 101 -15.98 -30.22 -7.06
CA THR A 101 -15.33 -31.52 -7.25
C THR A 101 -16.00 -32.63 -6.44
N SER A 102 -16.32 -32.35 -5.17
CA SER A 102 -17.03 -33.31 -4.31
C SER A 102 -18.49 -33.55 -4.72
N PHE A 103 -19.15 -32.54 -5.29
CA PHE A 103 -20.50 -32.69 -5.85
C PHE A 103 -20.48 -33.57 -7.11
N THR A 104 -19.58 -33.28 -8.05
CA THR A 104 -19.43 -34.07 -9.29
C THR A 104 -19.03 -35.52 -9.02
N SER A 105 -18.17 -35.79 -8.03
CA SER A 105 -17.84 -37.18 -7.64
C SER A 105 -19.00 -37.94 -6.99
N ARG A 106 -19.95 -37.24 -6.36
CA ARG A 106 -21.09 -37.85 -5.65
C ARG A 106 -22.29 -38.11 -6.55
N VAL A 107 -22.41 -37.37 -7.65
CA VAL A 107 -23.50 -37.50 -8.64
C VAL A 107 -23.09 -38.39 -9.82
N GLY A 108 -21.78 -38.58 -10.05
CA GLY A 108 -21.23 -39.42 -11.12
C GLY A 108 -20.84 -40.85 -10.75
N GLY A 109 -21.21 -41.34 -9.55
CA GLY A 109 -21.02 -42.73 -9.11
C GLY A 109 -22.34 -43.40 -8.79
#